data_AF-A0A4Q6A5V4-F1
#
_entry.id   AF-A0A4Q6A5V4-F1
#
_cell.length_a   1.000
_cell.length_b   1.000
_cell.length_c   1.000
_cell.angle_alpha   90.00
_cell.angle_beta   90.00
_cell.angle_gamma   90.00
#
_symmetry.space_group_name_H-M   'P 1'
#
loop_
_entity.id
_entity.type
_entity.pdbx_description
1 polymer ?
#
loop_
_entity_poly.entity_id
_entity_poly.type
_entity_poly.pdbx_seq_one_letter_code
_entity_poly.pdbx_strand_id
1 'polypeptide(L)'
;METNERITEQVNKVIQTNMDRREGYEKAIDQIADESLKALFADCSRQSNENINELRQIVIQHGGEPVDTTSTAGDLYRVWMDVKTALAASNTKAVLQSCEQGEDIALKAYREVYEAQNGSA
;
A
#
# COMPACT_ATOMS: atom_id res chain seq x y z
N MET A 1 8.46 26.20 -4.18
CA MET A 1 9.19 25.04 -4.73
C MET A 1 9.27 23.96 -3.66
N GLU A 2 9.84 24.27 -2.49
CA GLU A 2 9.98 23.36 -1.34
C GLU A 2 8.68 22.65 -0.89
N THR A 3 7.53 23.35 -0.88
CA THR A 3 6.24 22.74 -0.52
C THR A 3 5.76 21.69 -1.52
N ASN A 4 5.93 21.93 -2.82
CA ASN A 4 5.49 20.99 -3.85
C ASN A 4 6.38 19.75 -3.89
N GLU A 5 7.70 19.93 -3.76
CA GLU A 5 8.66 18.83 -3.65
C GLU A 5 8.31 17.92 -2.46
N ARG A 6 8.08 18.51 -1.28
CA ARG A 6 7.63 17.78 -0.10
C ARG A 6 6.31 17.03 -0.31
N ILE A 7 5.31 17.65 -0.96
CA ILE A 7 4.04 16.99 -1.29
C ILE A 7 4.29 15.81 -2.22
N THR A 8 5.07 15.98 -3.29
CA THR A 8 5.35 14.92 -4.26
C THR A 8 6.10 13.74 -3.63
N GLU A 9 7.07 14.00 -2.75
CA GLU A 9 7.79 12.95 -2.00
C GLU A 9 6.84 12.17 -1.08
N GLN A 10 5.98 12.88 -0.35
CA GLN A 10 5.03 12.27 0.57
C GLN A 10 4.00 11.42 -0.19
N VAL A 11 3.44 11.93 -1.28
CA VAL A 11 2.50 11.19 -2.13
C VAL A 11 3.18 9.98 -2.78
N ASN A 12 4.45 10.10 -3.21
CA ASN A 12 5.22 8.97 -3.74
C ASN A 12 5.41 7.85 -2.72
N LYS A 13 5.58 8.15 -1.43
CA LYS A 13 5.58 7.11 -0.38
C LYS A 13 4.25 6.37 -0.30
N VAL A 14 3.12 7.08 -0.42
CA VAL A 14 1.80 6.46 -0.43
C VAL A 14 1.57 5.62 -1.70
N ILE A 15 2.11 6.05 -2.84
CA ILE A 15 2.11 5.25 -4.08
C ILE A 15 2.84 3.93 -3.86
N GLN A 16 4.07 3.95 -3.33
CA GLN A 16 4.83 2.73 -3.04
C GLN A 16 4.06 1.79 -2.09
N THR A 17 3.46 2.34 -1.04
CA THR A 17 2.62 1.58 -0.11
C THR A 17 1.48 0.86 -0.83
N ASN A 18 0.79 1.51 -1.76
CA ASN A 18 -0.27 0.83 -2.52
C ASN A 18 0.29 -0.20 -3.52
N MET A 19 1.47 0.04 -4.10
CA MET A 19 2.11 -0.93 -5.00
C MET A 19 2.50 -2.22 -4.28
N ASP A 20 3.09 -2.09 -3.10
CA ASP A 20 3.44 -3.21 -2.22
C ASP A 20 2.19 -4.00 -1.80
N ARG A 21 1.11 -3.29 -1.43
CA ARG A 21 -0.19 -3.91 -1.10
C ARG A 21 -0.75 -4.71 -2.27
N ARG A 22 -0.79 -4.10 -3.47
CA ARG A 22 -1.28 -4.75 -4.70
C ARG A 22 -0.51 -6.04 -4.99
N GLU A 23 0.82 -5.96 -5.03
CA GLU A 23 1.68 -7.11 -5.29
C GLU A 23 1.52 -8.20 -4.23
N GLY A 24 1.32 -7.79 -2.97
CA GLY A 24 1.02 -8.72 -1.89
C GLY A 24 -0.28 -9.48 -2.13
N TYR A 25 -1.40 -8.79 -2.26
CA TYR A 25 -2.69 -9.44 -2.47
C TYR A 25 -2.71 -10.35 -3.69
N GLU A 26 -2.12 -9.94 -4.82
CA GLU A 26 -1.98 -10.77 -6.02
C GLU A 26 -1.29 -12.10 -5.71
N LYS A 27 -0.16 -12.07 -4.99
CA LYS A 27 0.56 -13.29 -4.58
C LYS A 27 -0.17 -14.13 -3.55
N ALA A 28 -0.99 -13.53 -2.68
CA ALA A 28 -1.82 -14.27 -1.72
C ALA A 28 -2.93 -15.05 -2.42
N ILE A 29 -3.58 -14.45 -3.41
CA ILE A 29 -4.70 -15.05 -4.15
C ILE A 29 -4.28 -16.39 -4.78
N ASP A 30 -3.05 -16.45 -5.32
CA ASP A 30 -2.50 -17.66 -5.94
C ASP A 30 -2.28 -18.84 -4.97
N GLN A 31 -2.22 -18.56 -3.66
CA GLN A 31 -1.86 -19.54 -2.62
C GLN A 31 -3.00 -19.88 -1.67
N ILE A 32 -4.09 -19.10 -1.67
CA ILE A 32 -5.24 -19.31 -0.80
C ILE A 32 -6.21 -20.30 -1.45
N ALA A 33 -6.81 -21.18 -0.65
CA ALA A 33 -7.88 -22.08 -1.10
C ALA A 33 -9.29 -21.51 -0.84
N ASP A 34 -9.44 -20.64 0.15
CA ASP A 34 -10.72 -20.03 0.52
C ASP A 34 -11.15 -18.97 -0.51
N GLU A 35 -12.24 -19.25 -1.24
CA GLU A 35 -12.76 -18.37 -2.28
C GLU A 35 -13.25 -17.01 -1.75
N SER A 36 -13.70 -16.93 -0.50
CA SER A 36 -14.13 -15.66 0.11
C SER A 36 -12.93 -14.75 0.36
N LEU A 37 -11.82 -15.34 0.80
CA LEU A 37 -10.56 -14.61 1.00
C LEU A 37 -9.92 -14.20 -0.32
N LYS A 38 -9.99 -15.04 -1.36
CA LYS A 38 -9.57 -14.64 -2.71
C LYS A 38 -10.35 -13.43 -3.21
N ALA A 39 -11.67 -13.43 -3.06
CA ALA A 39 -12.51 -12.32 -3.46
C ALA A 39 -12.14 -11.03 -2.71
N LEU A 40 -11.97 -11.11 -1.38
CA LEU A 40 -11.53 -9.98 -0.56
C LEU A 40 -10.19 -9.42 -1.05
N PHE A 41 -9.20 -10.27 -1.29
CA PHE A 41 -7.87 -9.83 -1.72
C PHE A 41 -7.87 -9.28 -3.14
N ALA A 42 -8.72 -9.81 -4.02
CA ALA A 42 -8.91 -9.24 -5.36
C ALA A 42 -9.48 -7.81 -5.29
N ASP A 43 -10.45 -7.56 -4.41
CA ASP A 43 -10.98 -6.22 -4.17
C ASP A 43 -9.93 -5.27 -3.58
N CYS A 44 -9.16 -5.71 -2.59
CA CYS A 44 -8.07 -4.92 -2.01
C CYS A 44 -6.98 -4.58 -3.05
N SER A 45 -6.62 -5.53 -3.91
CA SER A 45 -5.67 -5.31 -5.02
C SER A 45 -6.20 -4.27 -6.00
N ARG A 46 -7.47 -4.39 -6.41
CA ARG A 46 -8.14 -3.44 -7.30
C ARG A 46 -8.16 -2.03 -6.69
N GLN A 47 -8.55 -1.90 -5.43
CA GLN A 47 -8.57 -0.61 -4.75
C GLN A 47 -7.17 0.01 -4.62
N SER A 48 -6.16 -0.81 -4.34
CA SER A 48 -4.76 -0.36 -4.31
C SER A 48 -4.34 0.20 -5.68
N ASN A 49 -4.76 -0.44 -6.77
CA ASN A 49 -4.48 0.03 -8.13
C ASN A 49 -5.22 1.32 -8.49
N GLU A 50 -6.48 1.47 -8.09
CA GLU A 50 -7.26 2.71 -8.23
C GLU A 50 -6.54 3.87 -7.51
N ASN A 51 -6.15 3.65 -6.25
CA ASN A 51 -5.40 4.62 -5.44
C ASN A 51 -4.06 5.03 -6.09
N ILE A 52 -3.28 4.08 -6.62
CA ILE A 52 -2.02 4.36 -7.33
C ILE A 52 -2.29 5.34 -8.47
N ASN A 53 -3.32 5.09 -9.28
CA ASN A 53 -3.62 5.93 -10.43
C ASN A 53 -4.01 7.35 -10.02
N GLU A 54 -4.84 7.51 -8.99
CA GLU A 54 -5.24 8.82 -8.47
C GLU A 54 -4.05 9.59 -7.89
N LEU A 55 -3.25 8.95 -7.04
CA LEU A 55 -2.07 9.57 -6.42
C LEU A 55 -1.02 9.97 -7.46
N ARG A 56 -0.83 9.18 -8.51
CA ARG A 56 0.06 9.54 -9.63
C ARG A 56 -0.37 10.85 -10.31
N GLN A 57 -1.68 11.06 -10.48
CA GLN A 57 -2.18 12.32 -11.03
C GLN A 57 -1.85 13.49 -10.09
N ILE A 58 -1.95 13.31 -8.78
CA ILE A 58 -1.60 14.34 -7.79
C ILE A 58 -0.12 14.71 -7.89
N VAL A 59 0.79 13.74 -8.00
CA VAL A 59 2.23 13.99 -8.16
C VAL A 59 2.50 14.82 -9.41
N ILE A 60 1.91 14.43 -10.55
CA ILE A 60 2.06 15.15 -11.83
C ILE A 60 1.52 16.59 -11.72
N GLN A 61 0.35 16.78 -11.11
CA GLN A 61 -0.26 18.10 -10.92
C GLN A 61 0.62 19.05 -10.09
N HIS A 62 1.45 18.52 -9.20
CA HIS A 62 2.37 19.30 -8.38
C HIS A 62 3.77 19.43 -8.99
N GLY A 63 3.98 18.93 -10.23
CA GLY A 63 5.23 19.05 -10.99
C GLY A 63 6.29 18.01 -10.62
N GLY A 64 5.91 16.93 -9.92
CA GLY A 64 6.81 15.82 -9.58
C GLY A 64 6.73 14.65 -10.56
N GLU A 65 7.62 13.69 -10.39
CA GLU A 65 7.63 12.42 -11.12
C GLU A 65 7.07 11.29 -10.23
N PRO A 66 6.00 10.60 -10.65
CA PRO A 66 5.43 9.52 -9.86
C PRO A 66 6.33 8.28 -9.86
N VAL A 67 6.48 7.66 -8.70
CA VAL A 67 7.24 6.42 -8.57
C VAL A 67 6.51 5.22 -9.21
N ASP A 68 7.31 4.32 -9.78
CA ASP A 68 6.87 3.14 -10.53
C ASP A 68 7.40 1.81 -9.99
N THR A 69 8.18 1.86 -8.90
CA THR A 69 8.72 0.68 -8.22
C THR A 69 8.06 0.47 -6.86
N THR A 70 7.95 -0.80 -6.47
CA THR A 70 7.60 -1.21 -5.11
C THR A 70 8.74 -0.90 -4.14
N SER A 71 8.46 -0.92 -2.84
CA SER A 71 9.49 -0.75 -1.83
C SER A 71 10.26 -2.05 -1.63
N THR A 72 11.57 -1.98 -1.78
CA THR A 72 12.48 -3.10 -1.49
C THR A 72 12.87 -3.19 -0.02
N ALA A 73 12.49 -2.20 0.81
CA ALA A 73 12.81 -2.14 2.23
C ALA A 73 11.81 -1.25 2.99
N GLY A 74 11.05 -1.82 3.92
CA GLY A 74 10.07 -1.05 4.70
C GLY A 74 9.21 -1.90 5.63
N ASP A 75 8.39 -1.24 6.45
CA ASP A 75 7.42 -1.91 7.34
C ASP A 75 6.46 -2.79 6.54
N LEU A 76 5.97 -2.28 5.40
CA LEU A 76 5.02 -3.00 4.57
C LEU A 76 5.62 -4.26 3.91
N TYR A 77 6.89 -4.19 3.46
CA TYR A 77 7.62 -5.37 2.99
C TYR A 77 7.70 -6.46 4.08
N ARG A 78 7.94 -6.08 5.34
CA ARG A 78 7.96 -7.04 6.46
C ARG A 78 6.59 -7.67 6.68
N VAL A 79 5.53 -6.85 6.73
CA VAL A 79 4.15 -7.34 6.85
C VAL A 79 3.82 -8.33 5.73
N TRP A 80 4.22 -8.05 4.49
CA TRP A 80 3.97 -8.96 3.39
C TRP A 80 4.77 -10.27 3.48
N MET A 81 6.01 -10.22 3.98
CA MET A 81 6.78 -11.44 4.26
C MET A 81 6.14 -12.28 5.38
N ASP A 82 5.49 -11.65 6.36
CA ASP A 82 4.72 -12.34 7.39
C ASP A 82 3.46 -13.01 6.79
N VAL A 83 2.75 -12.34 5.86
CA VAL A 83 1.65 -12.98 5.11
C VAL A 83 2.12 -14.21 4.37
N LYS A 84 3.22 -14.10 3.62
CA LYS A 84 3.79 -15.24 2.87
C LYS A 84 4.13 -16.42 3.79
N THR A 85 4.69 -16.12 4.97
CA THR A 85 5.02 -17.14 5.98
C THR A 85 3.76 -17.79 6.56
N ALA A 86 2.74 -16.99 6.85
CA ALA A 86 1.45 -17.47 7.36
C ALA A 86 0.70 -18.34 6.34
N LEU A 87 0.74 -17.97 5.06
CA LEU A 87 0.18 -18.75 3.96
C LEU A 87 0.88 -20.11 3.83
N ALA A 88 2.21 -20.13 3.87
CA ALA A 88 2.98 -21.38 3.85
C ALA A 88 2.62 -22.30 5.04
N ALA A 89 2.26 -21.71 6.19
CA ALA A 89 1.78 -22.43 7.37
C ALA A 89 0.27 -22.75 7.36
N SER A 90 -0.46 -22.42 6.29
CA SER A 90 -1.93 -22.55 6.19
C SER A 90 -2.68 -21.89 7.36
N ASN A 91 -2.17 -20.77 7.89
CA ASN A 91 -2.74 -20.07 9.04
C ASN A 91 -3.56 -18.85 8.60
N THR A 92 -4.82 -19.08 8.28
CA THR A 92 -5.76 -18.03 7.84
C THR A 92 -5.87 -16.85 8.81
N LYS A 93 -5.85 -17.11 10.12
CA LYS A 93 -5.94 -16.02 11.11
C LYS A 93 -4.73 -15.10 11.03
N ALA A 94 -3.53 -15.66 10.94
CA ALA A 94 -2.30 -14.88 10.81
C ALA A 94 -2.29 -14.07 9.51
N VAL A 95 -2.79 -14.64 8.40
CA VAL A 95 -2.96 -13.92 7.13
C VAL A 95 -3.87 -12.69 7.30
N LEU A 96 -5.03 -12.84 7.95
CA LEU A 96 -5.94 -11.73 8.19
C LEU A 96 -5.34 -10.65 9.10
N GLN A 97 -4.60 -11.03 10.14
CA GLN A 97 -3.92 -10.08 11.03
C GLN A 97 -2.84 -9.28 10.32
N SER A 98 -2.05 -9.92 9.46
CA SER A 98 -1.06 -9.21 8.65
C SER A 98 -1.73 -8.27 7.63
N CYS A 99 -2.91 -8.63 7.10
CA CYS A 99 -3.68 -7.71 6.24
C CYS A 99 -4.14 -6.47 7.02
N GLU A 100 -4.71 -6.65 8.21
CA GLU A 100 -5.12 -5.55 9.10
C GLU A 100 -3.94 -4.61 9.40
N GLN A 101 -2.77 -5.16 9.73
CA GLN A 101 -1.56 -4.38 9.94
C GLN A 101 -1.11 -3.61 8.68
N GLY A 102 -1.25 -4.22 7.50
CA GLY A 102 -0.96 -3.57 6.22
C GLY A 102 -1.89 -2.39 5.94
N GLU A 103 -3.19 -2.52 6.26
CA GLU A 103 -4.17 -1.44 6.18
C GLU A 103 -3.82 -0.30 7.14
N ASP A 104 -3.46 -0.60 8.38
CA ASP A 104 -3.07 0.41 9.37
C ASP A 104 -1.85 1.22 8.94
N ILE A 105 -0.81 0.55 8.39
CA ILE A 105 0.37 1.21 7.85
C ILE A 105 -0.01 2.12 6.68
N ALA A 106 -0.90 1.66 5.80
CA ALA A 106 -1.36 2.48 4.69
C ALA A 106 -2.13 3.71 5.16
N LEU A 107 -3.12 3.53 6.05
CA LEU A 107 -3.89 4.62 6.64
C LEU A 107 -3.00 5.64 7.35
N LYS A 108 -1.96 5.18 8.05
CA LYS A 108 -0.96 6.06 8.66
C LYS A 108 -0.23 6.88 7.61
N ALA A 109 0.23 6.28 6.51
CA ALA A 109 0.89 6.99 5.43
C ALA A 109 -0.02 8.09 4.83
N TYR A 110 -1.31 7.79 4.59
CA TYR A 110 -2.28 8.79 4.14
C TYR A 110 -2.45 9.94 5.15
N ARG A 111 -2.54 9.61 6.45
CA ARG A 111 -2.69 10.61 7.52
C ARG A 111 -1.47 11.52 7.60
N GLU A 112 -0.27 10.98 7.50
CA GLU A 112 0.97 11.78 7.50
C GLU A 112 1.00 12.80 6.35
N VAL A 113 0.53 12.43 5.15
CA VAL A 113 0.40 13.37 4.03
C VAL A 113 -0.65 14.44 4.33
N TYR A 114 -1.82 14.04 4.83
CA TYR A 114 -2.92 14.97 5.15
C TYR A 114 -2.53 15.99 6.23
N GLU A 115 -1.89 15.53 7.31
CA GLU A 115 -1.40 16.40 8.39
C GLU A 115 -0.29 17.34 7.90
N ALA A 116 0.60 16.87 7.04
CA ALA A 116 1.66 17.71 6.48
C ALA A 116 1.14 18.77 5.48
N GLN A 117 -0.07 18.62 4.95
CA GLN A 117 -0.74 19.70 4.22
C GLN A 117 -1.38 20.72 5.17
N ASN A 118 -2.06 20.26 6.22
CA ASN A 118 -2.85 21.11 7.12
C ASN A 118 -2.06 21.74 8.29
N GLY A 119 -0.87 21.21 8.60
CA GLY A 119 0.02 21.71 9.67
C GLY A 119 0.90 22.89 9.26
N SER A 120 0.59 23.57 8.16
CA SER A 120 1.33 24.75 7.66
C SER A 120 0.73 26.09 8.13
N ALA A 121 0.02 26.10 9.26
CA ALA A 121 -0.59 27.30 9.84
C ALA A 121 0.24 27.86 11.01
#